data_AF-A0A960ZWH4-F1
#
_entry.id   AF-A0A960ZWH4-F1
#
_cell.length_a   1.000
_cell.length_b   1.000
_cell.length_c   1.000
_cell.angle_alpha   90.00
_cell.angle_beta   90.00
_cell.angle_gamma   90.00
#
_symmetry.space_group_name_H-M   'P 1'
#
loop_
_entity.id
_entity.type
_entity.pdbx_description
1 polymer ?
#
loop_
_entity_poly.entity_id
_entity_poly.type
_entity_poly.pdbx_seq_one_letter_code
_entity_poly.pdbx_strand_id
1 'polypeptide(L)'
;TPTRWRCMVKPGKKFRLGAIVHLGSATGTVAGIEENGDRWIEWDQPVDEERHGHLALPHYMGRPDNSTDRQRYQTVFAREPGSIAAPTAGLHFTPDILAQLPHSFVTLHVGVGTFQPVRTDRVEDHVMHAETYEIPADTATRIRAARRVVAVGTTALRTLETVAAQPGGIRATTGSTDIFIYPGYTFRCVQALL
;
A
#
# COMPACT_ATOMS: atom_id res chain seq x y z
N THR A 1 -9.95 -18.99 -1.66
CA THR A 1 -10.50 -19.31 -2.99
C THR A 1 -10.75 -18.01 -3.72
N PRO A 2 -10.88 -17.99 -5.06
CA PRO A 2 -11.19 -16.77 -5.80
C PRO A 2 -12.49 -16.08 -5.35
N THR A 3 -13.38 -16.81 -4.66
CA THR A 3 -14.66 -16.33 -4.12
C THR A 3 -14.62 -15.97 -2.63
N ARG A 4 -13.52 -16.26 -1.91
CA ARG A 4 -13.43 -16.00 -0.46
C ARG A 4 -12.48 -14.85 -0.19
N TRP A 5 -13.04 -13.71 0.16
CA TRP A 5 -12.30 -12.46 0.29
C TRP A 5 -12.22 -12.01 1.74
N ARG A 6 -11.07 -11.48 2.13
CA ARG A 6 -10.92 -10.75 3.40
C ARG A 6 -11.09 -9.27 3.14
N CYS A 7 -12.14 -8.68 3.68
CA CYS A 7 -12.57 -7.32 3.37
C CYS A 7 -12.57 -6.45 4.62
N MET A 8 -12.00 -5.25 4.50
CA MET A 8 -12.27 -4.16 5.43
C MET A 8 -13.59 -3.49 5.02
N VAL A 9 -14.49 -3.26 5.97
CA VAL A 9 -15.85 -2.79 5.70
C VAL A 9 -16.21 -1.53 6.49
N LYS A 10 -16.97 -0.62 5.87
CA LYS A 10 -17.48 0.58 6.53
C LYS A 10 -18.91 0.87 6.06
N PRO A 11 -19.90 1.09 6.95
CA PRO A 11 -19.82 0.93 8.41
C PRO A 11 -19.92 -0.53 8.86
N GLY A 12 -18.96 -1.02 9.66
CA GLY A 12 -18.88 -2.43 10.06
C GLY A 12 -20.10 -2.99 10.81
N LYS A 13 -20.93 -2.13 11.44
CA LYS A 13 -22.17 -2.54 12.11
C LYS A 13 -23.23 -3.14 11.17
N LYS A 14 -23.17 -2.81 9.86
CA LYS A 14 -24.09 -3.33 8.83
C LYS A 14 -23.68 -4.72 8.31
N PHE A 15 -22.40 -5.07 8.45
CA PHE A 15 -21.84 -6.32 7.95
C PHE A 15 -21.73 -7.32 9.11
N ARG A 16 -22.86 -7.81 9.61
CA ARG A 16 -22.89 -8.85 10.66
C ARG A 16 -22.75 -10.23 9.99
N LEU A 17 -22.46 -11.28 10.76
CA LEU A 17 -22.48 -12.66 10.24
C LEU A 17 -23.82 -12.94 9.54
N GLY A 18 -23.76 -13.53 8.35
CA GLY A 18 -24.92 -13.79 7.49
C GLY A 18 -25.47 -12.59 6.73
N ALA A 19 -24.90 -11.39 6.90
CA ALA A 19 -25.31 -10.23 6.11
C ALA A 19 -24.98 -10.45 4.62
N ILE A 20 -25.92 -10.04 3.76
CA ILE A 20 -25.80 -10.15 2.31
C ILE A 20 -25.24 -8.85 1.73
N VAL A 21 -24.32 -8.99 0.79
CA VAL A 21 -23.65 -7.91 0.06
C VAL A 21 -23.81 -8.17 -1.43
N HIS A 22 -24.11 -7.13 -2.20
CA HIS A 22 -24.23 -7.24 -3.65
C HIS A 22 -23.16 -6.40 -4.34
N LEU A 23 -22.49 -6.97 -5.34
CA LEU A 23 -21.51 -6.30 -6.17
C LEU A 23 -21.65 -6.78 -7.62
N GLY A 24 -22.22 -5.94 -8.49
CA GLY A 24 -22.60 -6.37 -9.83
C GLY A 24 -23.65 -7.48 -9.78
N SER A 25 -23.38 -8.60 -10.46
CA SER A 25 -24.22 -9.80 -10.39
C SER A 25 -23.86 -10.72 -9.22
N ALA A 26 -22.74 -10.49 -8.54
CA ALA A 26 -22.28 -11.34 -7.44
C ALA A 26 -23.00 -11.02 -6.13
N THR A 27 -23.36 -12.07 -5.41
CA THR A 27 -23.96 -12.00 -4.08
C THR A 27 -23.00 -12.62 -3.07
N GLY A 28 -22.51 -11.78 -2.15
CA GLY A 28 -21.61 -12.16 -1.08
C GLY A 28 -22.34 -12.33 0.24
N THR A 29 -21.93 -13.32 1.04
CA THR A 29 -22.40 -13.49 2.41
C THR A 29 -21.23 -13.30 3.37
N VAL A 30 -21.44 -12.52 4.44
CA VAL A 30 -20.47 -12.38 5.53
C VAL A 30 -20.36 -13.71 6.28
N ALA A 31 -19.30 -14.46 6.00
CA ALA A 31 -19.02 -15.79 6.54
C ALA A 31 -18.18 -15.75 7.84
N GLY A 32 -17.51 -14.64 8.13
CA GLY A 32 -16.64 -14.52 9.29
C GLY A 32 -16.38 -13.08 9.72
N ILE A 33 -16.09 -12.90 11.01
CA ILE A 33 -15.65 -11.62 11.59
C ILE A 33 -14.35 -11.89 12.32
N GLU A 34 -13.28 -11.20 11.92
CA GLU A 34 -11.97 -11.25 12.58
C GLU A 34 -11.96 -10.32 13.80
N GLU A 35 -11.08 -10.60 14.78
CA GLU A 35 -10.91 -9.78 15.98
C GLU A 35 -10.54 -8.32 15.65
N ASN A 36 -9.77 -8.14 14.56
CA ASN A 36 -9.38 -6.82 14.07
C ASN A 36 -10.56 -6.03 13.45
N GLY A 37 -11.70 -6.67 13.21
CA GLY A 37 -12.89 -6.08 12.60
C GLY A 37 -12.99 -6.25 11.09
N ASP A 38 -12.13 -7.03 10.45
CA ASP A 38 -12.27 -7.44 9.05
C ASP A 38 -13.43 -8.45 8.89
N ARG A 39 -13.89 -8.63 7.67
CA ARG A 39 -14.93 -9.60 7.30
C ARG A 39 -14.41 -10.59 6.31
N TRP A 40 -14.71 -11.86 6.52
CA TRP A 40 -14.65 -12.85 5.45
C TRP A 40 -15.97 -12.79 4.69
N ILE A 41 -15.92 -12.46 3.41
CA ILE A 41 -17.06 -12.49 2.50
C ILE A 41 -16.85 -13.67 1.56
N GLU A 42 -17.83 -14.58 1.53
CA GLU A 42 -17.90 -15.65 0.53
C GLU A 42 -18.87 -15.23 -0.56
N TRP A 43 -18.37 -15.13 -1.78
CA TRP A 43 -19.12 -14.79 -2.97
C TRP A 43 -19.67 -16.07 -3.63
N ASP A 44 -20.88 -15.98 -4.17
CA ASP A 44 -21.49 -17.06 -4.96
C ASP A 44 -20.78 -17.31 -6.31
N GLN A 45 -20.08 -16.31 -6.81
CA GLN A 45 -19.27 -16.36 -8.03
C GLN A 45 -18.07 -15.42 -7.93
N PRO A 46 -17.04 -15.58 -8.78
CA PRO A 46 -15.96 -14.62 -8.88
C PRO A 46 -16.50 -13.20 -9.13
N VAL A 47 -15.96 -12.23 -8.40
CA VAL A 47 -16.29 -10.81 -8.55
C VAL A 47 -15.39 -10.22 -9.63
N ASP A 48 -15.93 -9.29 -10.42
CA ASP A 48 -15.16 -8.45 -11.33
C ASP A 48 -14.85 -7.11 -10.64
N GLU A 49 -13.76 -7.07 -9.88
CA GLU A 49 -13.31 -5.85 -9.19
C GLU A 49 -12.85 -4.75 -10.14
N GLU A 50 -12.41 -5.09 -11.35
CA GLU A 50 -11.96 -4.08 -12.31
C GLU A 50 -13.15 -3.24 -12.79
N ARG A 51 -14.28 -3.90 -13.04
CA ARG A 51 -15.53 -3.27 -13.49
C ARG A 51 -16.30 -2.60 -12.37
N HIS A 52 -16.36 -3.21 -11.19
CA HIS A 52 -17.20 -2.74 -10.09
C HIS A 52 -16.43 -2.00 -8.99
N GLY A 53 -15.11 -2.05 -9.00
CA GLY A 53 -14.24 -1.35 -8.06
C GLY A 53 -13.96 0.09 -8.48
N HIS A 54 -13.66 0.90 -7.46
CA HIS A 54 -13.19 2.27 -7.59
C HIS A 54 -11.81 2.41 -6.95
N LEU A 55 -11.00 3.29 -7.50
CA LEU A 55 -9.73 3.63 -6.86
C LEU A 55 -10.00 4.33 -5.52
N ALA A 56 -9.37 3.82 -4.46
CA ALA A 56 -9.37 4.49 -3.17
C ALA A 56 -8.47 5.74 -3.24
N LEU A 57 -9.06 6.87 -3.63
CA LEU A 57 -8.37 8.15 -3.58
C LEU A 57 -8.20 8.64 -2.13
N PRO A 58 -7.11 9.37 -1.82
CA PRO A 58 -6.96 10.03 -0.54
C PRO A 58 -8.12 10.96 -0.21
N HIS A 59 -8.57 10.95 1.04
CA HIS A 59 -9.68 11.78 1.51
C HIS A 59 -9.48 13.28 1.24
N TYR A 60 -8.23 13.76 1.25
CA TYR A 60 -7.91 15.17 0.97
C TYR A 60 -8.18 15.60 -0.47
N MET A 61 -8.32 14.67 -1.42
CA MET A 61 -8.64 15.02 -2.81
C MET A 61 -10.09 15.50 -2.98
N GLY A 62 -10.99 15.15 -2.04
CA GLY A 62 -12.36 15.67 -2.01
C GLY A 62 -13.21 15.36 -3.25
N ARG A 63 -12.83 14.38 -4.08
CA ARG A 63 -13.53 14.03 -5.33
C ARG A 63 -13.51 12.50 -5.58
N PRO A 64 -14.48 11.96 -6.35
CA PRO A 64 -14.43 10.57 -6.82
C PRO A 64 -13.29 10.35 -7.84
N ASP A 65 -12.95 9.08 -8.06
CA ASP A 65 -12.00 8.68 -9.10
C ASP A 65 -12.56 8.93 -10.50
N ASN A 66 -11.68 9.18 -11.46
CA ASN A 66 -12.01 9.31 -12.87
C ASN A 66 -11.11 8.41 -13.73
N SER A 67 -11.39 8.37 -15.04
CA SER A 67 -10.63 7.52 -15.98
C SER A 67 -9.14 7.86 -16.04
N THR A 68 -8.78 9.13 -15.86
CA THR A 68 -7.37 9.57 -15.84
C THR A 68 -6.65 9.17 -14.56
N ASP A 69 -7.36 9.01 -13.43
CA ASP A 69 -6.77 8.52 -12.19
C ASP A 69 -6.31 7.08 -12.33
N ARG A 70 -7.09 6.20 -13.00
CA ARG A 70 -6.65 4.83 -13.32
C ARG A 70 -5.39 4.81 -14.17
N GLN A 71 -5.34 5.62 -15.22
CA GLN A 71 -4.14 5.72 -16.04
C GLN A 71 -2.93 6.20 -15.23
N ARG A 72 -3.08 7.24 -14.39
CA ARG A 72 -1.97 7.73 -13.55
C ARG A 72 -1.56 6.74 -12.46
N TYR A 73 -2.51 6.02 -11.86
CA TYR A 73 -2.25 4.93 -10.92
C TYR A 73 -1.47 3.78 -11.59
N GLN A 74 -1.89 3.38 -12.80
CA GLN A 74 -1.35 2.22 -13.49
C GLN A 74 -0.01 2.50 -14.19
N THR A 75 0.15 3.68 -14.80
CA THR A 75 1.31 3.95 -15.68
C THR A 75 2.59 4.32 -14.95
N VAL A 76 2.49 4.79 -13.70
CA VAL A 76 3.64 5.40 -13.01
C VAL A 76 4.23 4.49 -11.94
N PHE A 77 3.41 3.72 -11.18
CA PHE A 77 3.91 2.95 -10.02
C PHE A 77 3.44 1.49 -9.96
N ALA A 78 2.35 1.11 -10.61
CA ALA A 78 1.81 -0.26 -10.55
C ALA A 78 2.15 -1.05 -11.83
N ARG A 79 3.37 -1.60 -11.89
CA ARG A 79 3.73 -2.59 -12.93
C ARG A 79 3.15 -3.97 -12.65
N GLU A 80 2.86 -4.30 -11.39
CA GLU A 80 2.34 -5.61 -10.97
C GLU A 80 0.88 -5.51 -10.49
N PRO A 81 -0.02 -6.42 -10.93
CA PRO A 81 -1.37 -6.55 -10.39
C PRO A 81 -1.37 -6.85 -8.88
N GLY A 82 -2.31 -6.26 -8.13
CA GLY A 82 -2.55 -6.62 -6.72
C GLY A 82 -2.01 -5.65 -5.66
N SER A 83 -1.39 -4.52 -6.03
CA SER A 83 -1.10 -3.46 -5.07
C SER A 83 -2.38 -2.67 -4.75
N ILE A 84 -2.84 -2.77 -3.49
CA ILE A 84 -4.10 -2.16 -3.03
C ILE A 84 -3.98 -0.63 -2.92
N ALA A 85 -2.76 -0.08 -2.90
CA ALA A 85 -2.52 1.35 -2.94
C ALA A 85 -1.22 1.70 -3.66
N ALA A 86 -1.31 2.50 -4.74
CA ALA A 86 -0.15 3.23 -5.24
C ALA A 86 0.19 4.36 -4.25
N PRO A 87 1.48 4.70 -4.06
CA PRO A 87 1.88 5.82 -3.21
C PRO A 87 1.18 7.09 -3.72
N THR A 88 0.34 7.67 -2.87
CA THR A 88 -0.52 8.79 -3.24
C THR A 88 0.30 10.04 -3.56
N ALA A 89 1.47 10.18 -2.93
CA ALA A 89 2.50 11.17 -3.28
C ALA A 89 3.00 11.03 -4.74
N GLY A 90 2.97 9.80 -5.28
CA GLY A 90 3.33 9.51 -6.66
C GLY A 90 2.36 10.11 -7.68
N LEU A 91 1.11 10.40 -7.31
CA LEU A 91 0.07 10.87 -8.24
C LEU A 91 0.35 12.26 -8.82
N HIS A 92 1.31 12.98 -8.26
CA HIS A 92 1.76 14.27 -8.76
C HIS A 92 2.78 14.14 -9.90
N PHE A 93 3.30 12.94 -10.18
CA PHE A 93 4.27 12.69 -11.22
C PHE A 93 3.58 12.18 -12.49
N THR A 94 3.79 12.88 -13.60
CA THR A 94 3.42 12.41 -14.94
C THR A 94 4.60 11.68 -15.58
N PRO A 95 4.36 10.86 -16.62
CA PRO A 95 5.44 10.26 -17.40
C PRO A 95 6.46 11.29 -17.91
N ASP A 96 5.98 12.46 -18.36
CA ASP A 96 6.84 13.55 -18.85
C ASP A 96 7.74 14.14 -17.76
N ILE A 97 7.24 14.25 -16.52
CA ILE A 97 8.04 14.71 -15.38
C ILE A 97 9.06 13.64 -14.99
N LEU A 98 8.66 12.37 -14.89
CA LEU A 98 9.57 11.28 -14.53
C LEU A 98 10.68 11.07 -15.56
N ALA A 99 10.39 11.25 -16.85
CA ALA A 99 11.38 11.16 -17.91
C ALA A 99 12.52 12.19 -17.76
N GLN A 100 12.26 13.30 -17.06
CA GLN A 100 13.24 14.36 -16.81
C GLN A 100 14.05 14.16 -15.52
N LEU A 101 13.75 13.12 -14.73
CA LEU A 101 14.34 12.90 -13.42
C LEU A 101 15.03 11.53 -13.33
N PRO A 102 16.22 11.44 -12.72
CA PRO A 102 16.78 10.15 -12.33
C PRO A 102 15.89 9.53 -11.25
N HIS A 103 15.24 8.43 -11.56
CA HIS A 103 14.31 7.76 -10.65
C HIS A 103 14.54 6.25 -10.64
N SER A 104 14.06 5.59 -9.59
CA SER A 104 14.09 4.14 -9.44
C SER A 104 12.90 3.70 -8.61
N PHE A 105 12.42 2.48 -8.85
CA PHE A 105 11.26 1.93 -8.17
C PHE A 105 11.67 0.91 -7.12
N VAL A 106 11.00 0.97 -5.97
CA VAL A 106 10.99 -0.06 -4.93
C VAL A 106 9.55 -0.52 -4.74
N THR A 107 9.38 -1.79 -4.39
CA THR A 107 8.05 -2.37 -4.18
C THR A 107 7.84 -2.59 -2.70
N LEU A 108 6.67 -2.19 -2.19
CA LEU A 108 6.14 -2.63 -0.90
C LEU A 108 4.71 -3.11 -1.14
N HIS A 109 4.49 -4.39 -0.91
CA HIS A 109 3.18 -5.00 -0.95
C HIS A 109 2.44 -4.64 0.33
N VAL A 110 1.64 -3.59 0.23
CA VAL A 110 0.78 -3.14 1.31
C VAL A 110 -0.44 -4.05 1.42
N GLY A 111 -0.69 -4.55 2.63
CA GLY A 111 -1.87 -5.33 2.95
C GLY A 111 -3.04 -4.44 3.39
N VAL A 112 -4.19 -5.06 3.67
CA VAL A 112 -5.32 -4.34 4.27
C VAL A 112 -4.98 -3.73 5.65
N GLY A 113 -3.94 -4.25 6.32
CA GLY A 113 -3.47 -3.75 7.62
C GLY A 113 -3.01 -2.30 7.60
N THR A 114 -2.52 -1.78 6.47
CA THR A 114 -2.07 -0.38 6.31
C THR A 114 -3.18 0.64 6.52
N PHE A 115 -4.44 0.23 6.37
CA PHE A 115 -5.61 1.08 6.56
C PHE A 115 -6.19 1.02 7.98
N GLN A 116 -5.62 0.19 8.86
CA GLN A 116 -6.10 0.11 10.22
C GLN A 116 -5.72 1.37 11.00
N PRO A 117 -6.65 1.96 11.77
CA PRO A 117 -6.33 3.10 12.61
C PRO A 117 -5.40 2.66 13.74
N VAL A 118 -4.54 3.57 14.19
CA VAL A 118 -3.77 3.40 15.43
C VAL A 118 -4.77 3.30 16.59
N ARG A 119 -4.71 2.20 17.36
CA ARG A 119 -5.63 1.92 18.48
C ARG A 119 -4.97 2.03 19.85
N THR A 120 -3.70 2.41 19.92
CA THR A 120 -2.91 2.50 21.15
C THR A 120 -2.84 3.94 21.64
N ASP A 121 -2.82 4.12 22.96
CA ASP A 121 -2.73 5.45 23.59
C ASP A 121 -1.33 6.07 23.43
N ARG A 122 -0.31 5.22 23.38
CA ARG A 122 1.07 5.59 23.10
C ARG A 122 1.46 5.12 21.70
N VAL A 123 2.20 5.95 20.98
CA VAL A 123 2.63 5.65 19.60
C VAL A 123 3.68 4.55 19.59
N GLU A 124 4.48 4.45 20.65
CA GLU A 124 5.55 3.45 20.82
C GLU A 124 4.99 2.05 21.03
N ASP A 125 3.75 1.94 21.50
CA ASP A 125 3.05 0.67 21.71
C ASP A 125 2.35 0.19 20.42
N HIS A 126 2.34 1.01 19.36
CA HIS A 126 1.69 0.66 18.11
C HIS A 126 2.48 -0.41 17.36
N VAL A 127 1.86 -1.58 17.18
CA VAL A 127 2.39 -2.64 16.34
C VAL A 127 1.89 -2.45 14.91
N MET A 128 2.81 -2.16 13.99
CA MET A 128 2.54 -2.13 12.56
C MET A 128 2.41 -3.55 12.01
N HIS A 129 1.52 -3.74 11.05
CA HIS A 129 1.47 -4.98 10.29
C HIS A 129 2.70 -5.08 9.38
N ALA A 130 3.30 -6.26 9.36
CA ALA A 130 4.41 -6.54 8.46
C ALA A 130 3.94 -6.55 7.00
N GLU A 131 4.64 -5.80 6.16
CA GLU A 131 4.42 -5.71 4.71
C GLU A 131 5.65 -6.23 3.99
N THR A 132 5.46 -6.94 2.87
CA THR A 132 6.60 -7.50 2.13
C THR A 132 7.14 -6.48 1.13
N TYR A 133 8.45 -6.41 0.97
CA TYR A 133 9.09 -5.51 0.02
C TYR A 133 10.03 -6.23 -0.93
N GLU A 134 10.36 -5.53 -2.01
CA GLU A 134 11.40 -5.91 -2.96
C GLU A 134 12.21 -4.69 -3.41
N ILE A 135 13.54 -4.84 -3.39
CA ILE A 135 14.50 -3.90 -3.98
C ILE A 135 15.32 -4.64 -5.04
N PRO A 136 15.14 -4.33 -6.33
CA PRO A 136 15.95 -4.91 -7.41
C PRO A 136 17.43 -4.49 -7.34
N ALA A 137 18.31 -5.29 -7.96
CA ALA A 137 19.75 -5.04 -7.94
C ALA A 137 20.19 -3.72 -8.60
N ASP A 138 19.55 -3.35 -9.72
CA ASP A 138 19.79 -2.07 -10.38
C ASP A 138 19.37 -0.89 -9.48
N THR A 139 18.17 -0.96 -8.89
CA THR A 139 17.67 0.03 -7.92
C THR A 139 18.63 0.20 -6.75
N ALA A 140 19.06 -0.89 -6.11
CA ALA A 140 19.98 -0.82 -4.98
C ALA A 140 21.33 -0.19 -5.37
N THR A 141 21.81 -0.47 -6.57
CA THR A 141 23.06 0.12 -7.11
C THR A 141 22.91 1.62 -7.33
N ARG A 142 21.81 2.06 -7.95
CA ARG A 142 21.52 3.48 -8.16
C ARG A 142 21.37 4.23 -6.84
N ILE A 143 20.70 3.65 -5.85
CA ILE A 143 20.56 4.26 -4.51
C ILE A 143 21.92 4.42 -3.84
N ARG A 144 22.79 3.40 -3.85
CA ARG A 144 24.13 3.50 -3.26
C ARG A 144 25.03 4.54 -3.96
N ALA A 145 24.85 4.73 -5.27
CA ALA A 145 25.60 5.72 -6.04
C ALA A 145 25.02 7.14 -5.94
N ALA A 146 23.80 7.30 -5.43
CA ALA A 146 23.13 8.57 -5.37
C ALA A 146 23.74 9.48 -4.29
N ARG A 147 24.00 10.74 -4.64
CA ARG A 147 24.41 11.76 -3.66
C ARG A 147 23.29 12.09 -2.67
N ARG A 148 22.03 12.00 -3.12
CA ARG A 148 20.84 12.30 -2.31
C ARG A 148 19.70 11.38 -2.73
N VAL A 149 19.05 10.77 -1.75
CA VAL A 149 17.90 9.89 -1.90
C VAL A 149 16.67 10.63 -1.38
N VAL A 150 15.68 10.79 -2.26
CA VAL A 150 14.38 11.36 -1.95
C VAL A 150 13.34 10.25 -2.08
N ALA A 151 12.68 9.92 -0.99
CA ALA A 151 11.57 8.97 -1.02
C ALA A 151 10.30 9.70 -1.48
N VAL A 152 9.58 9.09 -2.41
CA VAL A 152 8.24 9.54 -2.83
C VAL A 152 7.23 8.59 -2.20
N GLY A 153 6.54 9.07 -1.17
CA GLY A 153 5.64 8.30 -0.33
C GLY A 153 6.31 7.62 0.86
N THR A 154 5.57 7.54 1.96
CA THR A 154 6.01 6.92 3.23
C THR A 154 6.29 5.42 3.09
N THR A 155 5.60 4.75 2.18
CA THR A 155 5.83 3.36 1.77
C THR A 155 7.27 3.14 1.30
N ALA A 156 7.75 3.95 0.34
CA ALA A 156 9.12 3.85 -0.16
C ALA A 156 10.14 4.15 0.95
N LEU A 157 9.85 5.17 1.77
CA LEU A 157 10.68 5.53 2.91
C LEU A 157 10.84 4.37 3.90
N ARG A 158 9.74 3.72 4.31
CA ARG A 158 9.79 2.57 5.24
C ARG A 158 10.62 1.42 4.68
N THR A 159 10.46 1.09 3.39
CA THR A 159 11.27 0.07 2.72
C THR A 159 12.76 0.41 2.77
N LEU A 160 13.13 1.62 2.36
CA LEU A 160 14.53 2.05 2.31
C LEU A 160 15.16 2.08 3.71
N GLU A 161 14.47 2.64 4.70
CA GLU A 161 14.98 2.73 6.07
C GLU A 161 15.09 1.35 6.75
N THR A 162 14.19 0.42 6.43
CA THR A 162 14.29 -0.97 6.90
C THR A 162 15.55 -1.64 6.37
N VAL A 163 15.80 -1.56 5.07
CA VAL A 163 16.97 -2.21 4.46
C VAL A 163 18.26 -1.50 4.88
N ALA A 164 18.25 -0.17 4.99
CA ALA A 164 19.41 0.60 5.43
C ALA A 164 19.82 0.32 6.89
N ALA A 165 18.89 -0.13 7.73
CA ALA A 165 19.16 -0.53 9.11
C ALA A 165 19.88 -1.88 9.22
N GLN A 166 19.83 -2.70 8.17
CA GLN A 166 20.42 -4.05 8.18
C GLN A 166 21.94 -4.00 7.94
N PRO A 167 22.70 -5.00 8.43
CA PRO A 167 24.11 -5.14 8.11
C PRO A 167 24.35 -5.09 6.59
N GLY A 168 25.31 -4.29 6.15
CA GLY A 168 25.61 -4.07 4.73
C GLY A 168 24.76 -3.01 4.01
N GLY A 169 23.77 -2.41 4.68
CA GLY A 169 22.96 -1.31 4.17
C GLY A 169 22.15 -1.67 2.91
N ILE A 170 21.89 -0.66 2.06
CA ILE A 170 21.08 -0.81 0.85
C ILE A 170 21.66 -1.85 -0.11
N ARG A 171 20.93 -2.94 -0.34
CA ARG A 171 21.27 -4.03 -1.26
C ARG A 171 20.03 -4.57 -1.97
N ALA A 172 20.26 -5.38 -3.01
CA ALA A 172 19.18 -6.12 -3.65
C ALA A 172 18.61 -7.13 -2.64
N THR A 173 17.31 -7.07 -2.34
CA THR A 173 16.70 -7.96 -1.35
C THR A 173 15.18 -7.97 -1.46
N THR A 174 14.59 -9.10 -1.07
CA THR A 174 13.20 -9.19 -0.63
C THR A 174 13.17 -9.30 0.89
N GLY A 175 12.04 -9.00 1.52
CA GLY A 175 11.87 -9.15 2.96
C GLY A 175 10.53 -8.65 3.44
N SER A 176 10.39 -8.48 4.75
CA SER A 176 9.24 -7.84 5.36
C SER A 176 9.67 -6.66 6.24
N THR A 177 8.80 -5.67 6.34
CA THR A 177 8.96 -4.54 7.24
C THR A 177 7.69 -4.28 8.03
N ASP A 178 7.86 -4.18 9.33
CA ASP A 178 6.88 -3.68 10.30
C ASP A 178 7.40 -2.38 10.93
N ILE A 179 8.34 -1.68 10.28
CA ILE A 179 8.94 -0.50 10.87
C ILE A 179 7.87 0.58 11.11
N PHE A 180 7.82 1.05 12.36
CA PHE A 180 7.03 2.21 12.76
C PHE A 180 7.98 3.37 13.06
N ILE A 181 7.89 4.43 12.25
CA ILE A 181 8.78 5.59 12.34
C ILE A 181 8.05 6.71 13.08
N TYR A 182 8.62 7.12 14.22
CA TYR A 182 8.09 8.15 15.10
C TYR A 182 9.21 9.14 15.52
N PRO A 183 8.88 10.28 16.16
CA PRO A 183 9.88 11.29 16.51
C PRO A 183 11.06 10.72 17.31
N GLY A 184 12.28 11.12 16.94
CA GLY A 184 13.52 10.56 17.48
C GLY A 184 14.18 9.51 16.59
N TYR A 185 13.53 9.08 15.50
CA TYR A 185 14.13 8.19 14.51
C TYR A 185 15.27 8.87 13.74
N THR A 186 16.42 8.21 13.66
CA THR A 186 17.56 8.64 12.84
C THR A 186 17.51 7.97 11.48
N PHE A 187 17.21 8.75 10.44
CA PHE A 187 17.20 8.29 9.05
C PHE A 187 18.61 7.89 8.59
N ARG A 188 18.70 6.72 7.94
CA ARG A 188 19.96 6.12 7.48
C ARG A 188 20.14 6.25 5.97
N CYS A 189 19.06 6.24 5.18
CA CYS A 189 19.13 6.24 3.72
C CYS A 189 18.46 7.46 3.10
N VAL A 190 17.27 7.84 3.58
CA VAL A 190 16.43 8.88 2.98
C VAL A 190 16.78 10.26 3.56
N GLN A 191 17.01 11.25 2.70
CA GLN A 191 17.30 12.64 3.11
C GLN A 191 16.15 13.63 2.84
N ALA A 192 15.09 13.20 2.14
CA ALA A 192 13.87 13.96 1.98
C ALA A 192 12.69 13.05 1.67
N LEU A 193 11.49 13.48 2.05
CA LEU A 193 10.22 12.81 1.77
C LEU A 193 9.33 13.76 0.96
N LEU A 194 8.71 13.22 -0.09
CA LEU A 194 7.65 13.85 -0.89
C LEU A 194 6.36 13.04 -0.76
#